data_AF-A0A942TSK5-F1
#
_entry.id   AF-A0A942TSK5-F1
#
_cell.length_a   1.000
_cell.length_b   1.000
_cell.length_c   1.000
_cell.angle_alpha   90.00
_cell.angle_beta   90.00
_cell.angle_gamma   90.00
#
_symmetry.space_group_name_H-M   'P 1'
#
loop_
_entity.id
_entity.type
_entity.pdbx_description
1 polymer ?
#
loop_
_entity_poly.entity_id
_entity_poly.type
_entity_poly.pdbx_seq_one_letter_code
_entity_poly.pdbx_strand_id
1 'polypeptide(L)'
;MFENIEEEKTHGLKGRRLTEEHKRKLSEAKLGKKRPDYTRAKIKRTMLGNVKEFRKKEHQLVDKTGRSRSHLTGADVKEIRDRYSNEQATSIRQLAAEYGVSRHTIHTIVTYKYWK
;
A
#
# COMPACT_ATOMS: atom_id res chain seq x y z
N MET A 1 52.67 15.32 25.76
CA MET A 1 51.60 15.87 26.60
C MET A 1 50.38 16.08 25.72
N PHE A 2 49.41 15.18 25.77
CA PHE A 2 48.09 15.37 25.16
C PHE A 2 47.06 15.13 26.25
N GLU A 3 46.95 16.09 27.16
CA GLU A 3 45.84 16.18 28.09
C GLU A 3 44.89 17.27 27.60
N ASN A 4 43.60 17.10 27.90
CA ASN A 4 42.51 18.07 27.81
C ASN A 4 41.56 17.95 26.61
N ILE A 5 40.93 16.78 26.40
CA ILE A 5 39.61 16.73 25.73
C ILE A 5 38.68 15.68 26.38
N GLU A 6 38.63 15.60 27.71
CA GLU A 6 37.66 14.72 28.39
C GLU A 6 36.43 15.42 29.01
N GLU A 7 36.41 16.75 29.10
CA GLU A 7 35.38 17.42 29.93
C GLU A 7 34.18 18.06 29.19
N GLU A 8 34.12 18.09 27.86
CA GLU A 8 32.93 18.63 27.14
C GLU A 8 31.84 17.59 26.83
N LYS A 9 31.86 16.43 27.50
CA LYS A 9 30.85 15.39 27.26
C LYS A 9 29.75 15.53 28.29
N THR A 10 28.58 16.05 27.89
CA THR A 10 27.25 15.48 28.28
C THR A 10 26.02 16.30 27.86
N HIS A 11 26.15 17.55 27.40
CA HIS A 11 24.97 18.39 27.13
C HIS A 11 24.94 18.87 25.67
N GLY A 12 24.46 18.05 24.72
CA GLY A 12 24.16 18.60 23.37
C GLY A 12 24.08 17.68 22.15
N LEU A 13 24.22 16.35 22.26
CA LEU A 13 24.13 15.49 21.06
C LEU A 13 22.69 15.24 20.56
N LYS A 14 21.68 15.92 21.14
CA LYS A 14 20.28 15.85 20.69
C LYS A 14 20.18 16.48 19.29
N GLY A 15 19.69 15.72 18.32
CA GLY A 15 19.49 16.18 16.94
C GLY A 15 20.69 16.01 15.98
N ARG A 16 21.83 15.50 16.46
CA ARG A 16 22.98 15.21 15.59
C ARG A 16 22.65 14.10 14.58
N ARG A 17 22.94 14.33 13.30
CA ARG A 17 22.80 13.32 12.24
C ARG A 17 23.98 12.35 12.32
N LEU A 18 23.68 11.04 12.39
CA LEU A 18 24.69 9.98 12.41
C LEU A 18 25.29 9.82 11.01
N THR A 19 26.61 9.57 10.94
CA THR A 19 27.29 9.21 9.69
C THR A 19 26.81 7.85 9.18
N GLU A 20 26.94 7.60 7.88
CA GLU A 20 26.48 6.34 7.27
C GLU A 20 27.21 5.12 7.84
N GLU A 21 28.52 5.22 8.07
CA GLU A 21 29.30 4.16 8.72
C GLU A 21 28.77 3.84 10.12
N HIS A 22 28.40 4.86 10.89
CA HIS A 22 27.88 4.67 12.23
C HIS A 22 26.49 4.02 12.22
N LYS A 23 25.61 4.40 11.28
CA LYS A 23 24.32 3.73 11.07
C LYS A 23 24.51 2.26 10.68
N ARG A 24 25.48 1.97 9.81
CA ARG A 24 25.78 0.61 9.37
C ARG A 24 26.21 -0.28 10.55
N LYS A 25 27.16 0.19 11.35
CA LYS A 25 27.63 -0.51 12.57
C LYS A 25 26.49 -0.76 13.57
N LEU A 26 25.61 0.23 13.77
CA LEU A 26 24.43 0.06 14.62
C LEU A 26 23.43 -0.96 14.07
N SER A 27 23.24 -1.00 12.76
CA SER A 27 22.37 -1.97 12.09
C SER A 27 22.92 -3.39 12.24
N GLU A 28 24.21 -3.59 11.90
CA GLU A 28 24.91 -4.87 12.05
C GLU A 28 24.84 -5.39 13.50
N ALA A 29 25.07 -4.53 14.49
CA ALA A 29 25.03 -4.90 15.90
C ALA A 29 23.62 -5.30 16.41
N LYS A 30 22.56 -4.85 15.74
CA LYS A 30 21.15 -5.13 16.09
C LYS A 30 20.54 -6.23 15.24
N LEU A 31 21.15 -6.58 14.11
CA LEU A 31 20.65 -7.60 13.20
C LEU A 31 20.57 -8.96 13.90
N GLY A 32 19.47 -9.69 13.68
CA GLY A 32 19.27 -11.04 14.22
C GLY A 32 18.95 -11.14 15.73
N LYS A 33 19.05 -10.04 16.50
CA LYS A 33 18.75 -10.06 17.93
C LYS A 33 17.25 -10.13 18.18
N LYS A 34 16.77 -11.25 18.71
CA LYS A 34 15.37 -11.42 19.16
C LYS A 34 15.13 -10.55 20.39
N ARG A 35 13.98 -9.88 20.43
CA ARG A 35 13.54 -9.15 21.63
C ARG A 35 13.11 -10.16 22.71
N PRO A 36 13.39 -9.89 24.00
CA PRO A 36 12.93 -10.75 25.08
C PRO A 36 11.40 -10.69 25.20
N ASP A 37 10.79 -11.77 25.69
CA ASP A 37 9.34 -11.94 25.69
C ASP A 37 8.60 -10.85 26.46
N TYR A 38 9.16 -10.39 27.59
CA TYR A 38 8.56 -9.30 28.37
C TYR A 38 8.48 -7.99 27.57
N THR A 39 9.49 -7.69 26.73
CA THR A 39 9.51 -6.48 25.89
C THR A 39 8.50 -6.61 24.76
N ARG A 40 8.42 -7.78 24.14
CA ARG A 40 7.42 -8.08 23.11
C ARG A 40 6.00 -7.97 23.66
N ALA A 41 5.76 -8.47 24.87
CA ALA A 41 4.48 -8.38 25.57
C ALA A 41 4.11 -6.93 25.92
N LYS A 42 5.08 -6.13 26.40
CA LYS A 42 4.87 -4.70 26.67
C LYS A 42 4.49 -3.93 25.41
N ILE A 43 5.22 -4.13 24.30
CA ILE A 43 4.89 -3.52 22.99
C ILE A 43 3.50 -3.95 22.54
N LYS A 44 3.18 -5.24 22.63
CA LYS A 44 1.86 -5.78 22.26
C LYS A 44 0.75 -5.09 23.07
N ARG A 45 0.95 -4.92 24.37
CA ARG A 45 0.00 -4.26 25.30
C ARG A 45 -0.19 -2.78 24.96
N THR A 46 0.88 -2.04 24.67
CA THR A 46 0.79 -0.61 24.36
C THR A 46 0.20 -0.34 22.98
N MET A 47 0.59 -1.12 21.97
CA MET A 47 0.18 -0.89 20.59
C MET A 47 -1.26 -1.33 20.29
N LEU A 48 -1.74 -2.39 20.94
CA LEU A 48 -3.10 -2.91 20.73
C LEU A 48 -4.08 -2.41 21.81
N GLY A 49 -3.60 -1.70 22.83
CA GLY A 49 -4.39 -1.26 23.97
C GLY A 49 -5.01 -2.41 24.78
N ASN A 50 -6.08 -2.10 25.53
CA ASN A 50 -6.92 -3.11 26.20
C ASN A 50 -7.83 -3.75 25.15
N VAL A 51 -7.36 -4.84 24.53
CA VAL A 51 -7.88 -5.50 23.31
C VAL A 51 -9.26 -6.19 23.49
N LYS A 52 -10.16 -5.66 24.33
CA LYS A 52 -11.55 -6.14 24.37
C LYS A 52 -12.38 -5.60 23.20
N GLU A 53 -12.09 -4.40 22.69
CA GLU A 53 -12.87 -3.78 21.61
C GLU A 53 -12.44 -4.19 20.19
N PHE A 54 -11.19 -4.62 20.00
CA PHE A 54 -10.71 -5.20 18.73
C PHE A 54 -10.89 -6.72 18.65
N ARG A 55 -11.75 -7.30 19.50
CA ARG A 55 -12.28 -8.63 19.22
C ARG A 55 -12.90 -8.56 17.84
N LYS A 56 -12.51 -9.49 16.96
CA LYS A 56 -12.98 -9.62 15.58
C LYS A 56 -14.42 -9.10 15.53
N LYS A 57 -14.66 -7.93 14.93
CA LYS A 57 -16.02 -7.67 14.48
C LYS A 57 -16.31 -8.89 13.62
N GLU A 58 -17.38 -9.60 13.93
CA GLU A 58 -17.99 -10.55 13.02
C GLU A 58 -18.32 -9.74 11.77
N HIS A 59 -17.33 -9.54 10.91
CA HIS A 59 -17.55 -9.11 9.56
C HIS A 59 -18.35 -10.26 9.00
N GLN A 60 -19.64 -10.01 8.75
CA GLN A 60 -20.49 -10.99 8.09
C GLN A 60 -19.68 -11.54 6.93
N LEU A 61 -19.54 -12.86 6.89
CA LEU A 61 -18.90 -13.54 5.77
C LEU A 61 -19.73 -13.18 4.54
N VAL A 62 -19.32 -12.12 3.83
CA VAL A 62 -19.95 -11.75 2.58
C VAL A 62 -19.56 -12.84 1.60
N ASP A 63 -20.56 -13.54 1.07
CA ASP A 63 -20.33 -14.55 0.06
C ASP A 63 -19.48 -13.95 -1.07
N LYS A 64 -18.50 -14.71 -1.54
CA LYS A 64 -17.68 -14.32 -2.68
C LYS A 64 -18.61 -14.13 -3.86
N THR A 65 -19.00 -12.89 -4.13
CA THR A 65 -19.91 -12.56 -5.22
C THR A 65 -19.40 -13.22 -6.49
N GLY A 66 -20.17 -14.16 -7.05
CA GLY A 66 -19.83 -14.86 -8.30
C GLY A 66 -19.86 -13.96 -9.54
N ARG A 67 -20.05 -12.65 -9.35
CA ARG A 67 -19.95 -11.67 -10.43
C ARG A 67 -18.47 -11.50 -10.76
N SER A 68 -18.08 -11.83 -11.99
CA SER A 68 -16.89 -11.22 -12.58
C SER A 68 -16.95 -9.71 -12.31
N ARG A 69 -15.84 -9.12 -11.86
CA ARG A 69 -15.78 -7.68 -11.55
C ARG A 69 -16.13 -6.79 -12.75
N SER A 70 -16.28 -7.37 -13.95
CA SER A 70 -16.83 -6.77 -15.16
C SER A 70 -18.01 -7.63 -15.68
N HIS A 71 -19.18 -7.01 -15.86
CA HIS A 71 -20.29 -7.56 -16.63
C HIS A 71 -19.98 -7.62 -18.14
N LEU A 72 -18.90 -6.96 -18.59
CA LEU A 72 -18.45 -7.02 -19.98
C LEU A 72 -17.93 -8.40 -20.38
N THR A 73 -18.48 -8.92 -21.47
CA THR A 73 -17.98 -10.08 -22.20
C THR A 73 -16.92 -9.68 -23.23
N GLY A 74 -16.21 -10.65 -23.80
CA GLY A 74 -15.22 -10.39 -24.86
C GLY A 74 -15.83 -9.81 -26.15
N ALA A 75 -17.10 -10.11 -26.42
CA ALA A 75 -17.83 -9.55 -27.56
C ALA A 75 -18.07 -8.05 -27.36
N ASP A 76 -18.52 -7.64 -26.17
CA ASP A 76 -18.76 -6.24 -25.82
C ASP A 76 -17.48 -5.41 -25.91
N VAL A 77 -16.35 -5.98 -25.49
CA VAL A 77 -15.03 -5.32 -25.58
C VAL A 77 -14.62 -5.08 -27.04
N LYS A 78 -14.89 -6.03 -27.93
CA LYS A 78 -14.61 -5.88 -29.37
C LYS A 78 -15.50 -4.79 -29.96
N GLU A 79 -16.79 -4.79 -29.62
CA GLU A 79 -17.74 -3.79 -30.10
C GLU A 79 -17.39 -2.38 -29.62
N ILE A 80 -16.99 -2.21 -28.36
CA ILE A 80 -16.51 -0.92 -27.82
C ILE A 80 -15.31 -0.39 -28.60
N ARG A 81 -14.41 -1.28 -29.07
CA ARG A 81 -13.25 -0.89 -29.86
C ARG A 81 -13.62 -0.52 -31.29
N ASP A 82 -14.47 -1.32 -31.93
CA ASP A 82 -14.90 -1.07 -33.31
C ASP A 82 -15.68 0.25 -33.41
N ARG A 83 -16.58 0.52 -32.45
CA ARG A 83 -17.31 1.79 -32.37
C ARG A 83 -16.42 3.00 -32.08
N TYR A 84 -15.30 2.81 -31.36
CA TYR A 84 -14.34 3.90 -31.10
C TYR A 84 -13.38 4.13 -32.28
N SER A 85 -13.05 3.08 -33.05
CA SER A 85 -12.14 3.14 -34.19
C SER A 85 -12.80 3.66 -35.47
N ASN A 86 -14.10 3.44 -35.63
CA ASN A 86 -14.86 4.01 -36.74
C ASN A 86 -15.11 5.49 -36.47
N GLU A 87 -15.02 6.35 -37.50
CA GLU A 87 -15.01 7.83 -37.42
C GLU A 87 -16.22 8.48 -36.71
N GLN A 88 -17.23 7.70 -36.29
CA GLN A 88 -18.17 8.11 -35.24
C GLN A 88 -17.48 8.05 -33.89
N ALA A 89 -16.68 9.08 -33.57
CA ALA A 89 -16.04 9.30 -32.28
C ALA A 89 -17.09 9.41 -31.14
N THR A 90 -17.66 8.27 -30.77
CA THR A 90 -18.57 8.14 -29.64
C THR A 90 -17.75 8.44 -28.41
N SER A 91 -18.21 9.46 -27.66
CA SER A 91 -17.51 9.90 -26.47
C SER A 91 -17.37 8.72 -25.51
N ILE A 92 -16.18 8.54 -24.92
CA ILE A 92 -15.89 7.53 -23.90
C ILE A 92 -16.95 7.56 -22.77
N ARG A 93 -17.51 8.74 -22.50
CA ARG A 93 -18.57 8.94 -21.51
C ARG A 93 -19.91 8.33 -21.93
N GLN A 94 -20.24 8.38 -23.22
CA GLN A 94 -21.47 7.80 -23.77
C GLN A 94 -21.40 6.27 -23.75
N LEU A 95 -20.29 5.70 -24.20
CA LEU A 95 -20.04 4.26 -24.11
C LEU A 95 -20.08 3.76 -22.65
N ALA A 96 -19.54 4.54 -21.72
CA ALA A 96 -19.62 4.22 -20.30
C ALA A 96 -21.07 4.16 -19.78
N ALA A 97 -21.93 5.07 -20.23
CA ALA A 97 -23.35 5.09 -19.84
C ALA A 97 -24.14 3.92 -20.44
N GLU A 98 -23.91 3.63 -21.73
CA GLU A 98 -24.59 2.53 -22.44
C GLU A 98 -24.27 1.15 -21.83
N TYR A 99 -23.00 0.89 -21.52
CA TYR A 99 -22.55 -0.38 -20.94
C TYR A 99 -22.58 -0.40 -19.41
N GLY A 100 -23.07 0.67 -18.76
CA GLY A 100 -23.19 0.74 -17.30
C GLY A 100 -21.86 0.61 -16.55
N VAL A 101 -20.76 1.09 -17.15
CA VAL A 101 -19.40 0.94 -16.60
C VAL A 101 -18.70 2.27 -16.37
N SER A 102 -17.67 2.27 -15.53
CA SER A 102 -16.87 3.46 -15.31
C SER A 102 -16.19 3.92 -16.60
N ARG A 103 -16.13 5.24 -16.82
CA ARG A 103 -15.32 5.86 -17.87
C ARG A 103 -13.88 5.32 -17.87
N HIS A 104 -13.32 5.05 -16.69
CA HIS A 104 -11.97 4.52 -16.56
C HIS A 104 -11.85 3.12 -17.20
N THR A 105 -12.88 2.29 -17.08
CA THR A 105 -12.93 0.94 -17.68
C THR A 105 -12.92 1.00 -19.20
N ILE A 106 -13.75 1.86 -19.81
CA ILE A 106 -13.74 2.08 -21.26
C ILE A 106 -12.38 2.61 -21.72
N HIS A 107 -11.80 3.57 -20.99
CA HIS A 107 -10.47 4.10 -21.31
C HIS A 107 -9.39 3.01 -21.30
N THR A 108 -9.40 2.09 -20.33
CA THR A 108 -8.44 0.97 -20.30
C THR A 108 -8.63 -0.04 -21.43
N ILE A 109 -9.86 -0.24 -21.89
CA ILE A 109 -10.20 -1.13 -23.02
C ILE A 109 -9.63 -0.57 -24.33
N VAL A 110 -9.83 0.73 -24.55
CA VAL A 110 -9.36 1.46 -25.75
C VAL A 110 -7.84 1.59 -25.77
N THR A 111 -7.21 1.85 -24.62
CA THR A 111 -5.75 2.06 -24.52
C THR A 111 -4.93 0.77 -24.33
N TYR A 112 -5.55 -0.40 -24.42
CA TYR A 112 -4.91 -1.73 -24.33
C TYR A 112 -4.08 -2.00 -23.05
N LYS A 113 -4.28 -1.23 -21.98
CA LYS A 113 -3.36 -1.24 -20.83
C LYS A 113 -3.41 -2.51 -19.98
N TYR A 114 -4.54 -3.21 -19.89
CA TYR A 114 -4.73 -4.32 -18.93
C TYR A 114 -5.64 -5.48 -19.38
N TRP A 115 -6.03 -5.60 -20.66
CA TRP A 115 -6.84 -6.75 -21.09
C TRP A 115 -5.93 -7.93 -21.44
N LYS A 116 -6.00 -9.02 -20.64
CA LYS A 116 -5.32 -10.30 -20.86
C LYS A 116 -6.35 -11.37 -21.16
#